data_AF-A0A1H5ZJ08-F1
#
_entry.id   AF-A0A1H5ZJ08-F1
#
_cell.length_a   1.000
_cell.length_b   1.000
_cell.length_c   1.000
_cell.angle_alpha   90.00
_cell.angle_beta   90.00
_cell.angle_gamma   90.00
#
_symmetry.space_group_name_H-M   'P 1'
#
loop_
_entity.id
_entity.type
_entity.pdbx_description
1 polymer ?
#
loop_
_entity_poly.entity_id
_entity_poly.type
_entity_poly.pdbx_seq_one_letter_code
_entity_poly.pdbx_strand_id
1 'polypeptide(L)'
;MPSTPRPLIKRLLRLLALFVIVCATLMIVGITWLIGPDYVRPLWWHARHGKTVSFAGHQLDLPLMMSPEQDDRSTELEIVGPRPLFHDGMILHIGLDTKGQVKSAQEIAQRQTAVLDGIRLRARHPWSQVREDIHGQHLTYLCLRDDIGGLGESLTCQIPDSSLIVSTMAGPQQVREVRAILNSMR
;
A
#
# COMPACT_ATOMS: atom_id res chain seq x y z
N MET A 1 45.43 38.52 30.00
CA MET A 1 45.81 37.09 29.85
C MET A 1 44.54 36.26 29.80
N PRO A 2 44.22 35.57 28.69
CA PRO A 2 43.01 34.78 28.61
C PRO A 2 43.18 33.49 29.44
N SER A 3 42.35 33.32 30.46
CA SER A 3 42.30 32.11 31.28
C SER A 3 41.81 30.95 30.42
N THR A 4 42.70 30.03 30.06
CA THR A 4 42.34 28.79 29.38
C THR A 4 41.32 28.01 30.22
N PRO A 5 40.18 27.59 29.66
CA PRO A 5 39.15 26.89 30.42
C PRO A 5 39.71 25.58 31.01
N ARG A 6 39.54 25.45 32.33
CA ARG A 6 40.04 24.34 33.14
C ARG A 6 39.61 22.98 32.55
N PRO A 7 40.47 21.96 32.56
CA PRO A 7 40.22 20.65 31.93
C PRO A 7 38.94 19.94 32.41
N LEU A 8 38.45 20.30 33.60
CA LEU A 8 37.18 19.84 34.17
C LEU A 8 35.95 20.29 33.36
N ILE A 9 35.93 21.53 32.86
CA ILE A 9 34.79 22.07 32.10
C ILE A 9 34.64 21.33 30.77
N LYS A 10 35.77 21.02 30.10
CA LYS A 10 35.77 20.23 28.86
C LYS A 10 35.28 18.80 29.07
N ARG A 11 35.60 18.17 30.21
CA ARG A 11 35.10 16.83 30.56
C ARG A 11 33.59 16.85 30.85
N LEU A 12 33.11 17.86 31.57
CA LEU A 12 31.69 18.03 31.87
C LEU A 12 30.87 18.22 30.59
N LEU A 13 31.33 19.07 29.66
CA LEU A 13 30.66 19.28 28.37
C LEU A 13 30.59 18.00 27.52
N ARG A 14 31.65 17.18 27.53
CA ARG A 14 31.65 15.89 26.82
C ARG A 14 30.67 14.90 27.41
N LEU A 15 30.58 14.82 28.74
CA LEU A 15 29.62 13.96 29.43
C LEU A 15 28.17 14.41 29.16
N LEU A 16 27.93 15.72 29.17
CA LEU A 16 26.61 16.28 28.88
C LEU A 16 26.21 16.03 27.42
N ALA A 17 27.13 16.19 26.46
CA ALA A 17 26.89 15.84 25.07
C ALA A 17 26.59 14.34 24.88
N LEU A 18 27.36 13.45 25.51
CA LEU A 18 27.10 12.01 25.51
C LEU A 18 25.73 11.68 26.10
N PHE A 19 25.37 12.29 27.23
CA PHE A 19 24.07 12.09 27.86
C PHE A 19 22.92 12.50 26.94
N VAL A 20 23.03 13.66 26.28
CA VAL A 20 22.03 14.13 25.32
C VAL A 20 21.90 13.16 24.14
N ILE A 21 23.01 12.66 23.60
CA ILE A 21 23.00 11.66 22.51
C ILE A 21 22.30 10.38 22.97
N VAL A 22 22.63 9.86 24.16
CA VAL A 22 22.03 8.64 24.71
C VAL A 22 20.52 8.83 24.91
N CYS A 23 20.09 9.94 25.53
CA CYS A 23 18.67 10.25 25.70
C CYS A 23 17.93 10.37 24.36
N ALA A 24 18.54 11.03 23.36
CA ALA A 24 17.96 11.14 22.02
C ALA A 24 17.82 9.76 21.36
N THR A 25 18.84 8.90 21.43
CA THR A 25 18.75 7.54 20.90
C THR A 25 17.70 6.68 21.60
N LEU A 26 17.60 6.77 22.94
CA LEU A 26 16.58 6.02 23.69
C LEU A 26 15.16 6.51 23.38
N MET A 27 14.97 7.82 23.21
CA MET A 27 13.70 8.37 22.74
C MET A 27 13.34 7.88 21.35
N ILE A 28 14.28 7.89 20.39
CA ILE A 28 14.05 7.37 19.05
C ILE A 28 13.67 5.89 19.11
N VAL A 29 14.41 5.07 19.86
CA VAL A 29 14.12 3.64 20.02
C VAL A 29 12.74 3.43 20.66
N GLY A 30 12.42 4.17 21.72
CA GLY A 30 11.12 4.12 22.39
C GLY A 30 9.97 4.51 21.47
N ILE A 31 10.12 5.58 20.69
CA ILE A 31 9.13 6.03 19.70
C ILE A 31 8.96 4.97 18.60
N THR A 32 10.04 4.39 18.07
CA THR A 32 9.94 3.32 17.06
C THR A 32 9.29 2.06 17.61
N TRP A 33 9.48 1.74 18.89
CA TRP A 33 8.80 0.63 19.56
C TRP A 33 7.31 0.92 19.76
N LEU A 34 6.96 2.17 20.09
CA LEU A 34 5.59 2.58 20.37
C LEU A 34 4.73 2.68 19.09
N ILE A 35 5.31 3.21 18.00
CA ILE A 35 4.63 3.40 16.72
C ILE A 35 4.66 2.09 15.90
N GLY A 36 5.63 1.21 16.16
CA GLY A 36 5.76 -0.08 15.50
C GLY A 36 6.51 0.00 14.16
N PRO A 37 7.08 -1.13 13.70
CA PRO A 37 7.86 -1.19 12.46
C PRO A 37 7.06 -0.81 11.22
N ASP A 38 5.73 -0.92 11.27
CA ASP A 38 4.80 -0.69 10.17
C ASP A 38 4.74 0.77 9.70
N TYR A 39 5.17 1.73 10.52
CA TYR A 39 5.23 3.16 10.15
C TYR A 39 6.63 3.59 9.72
N VAL A 40 7.67 2.96 10.28
CA VAL A 40 9.06 3.28 9.98
C VAL A 40 9.44 2.73 8.60
N ARG A 41 8.98 1.52 8.28
CA ARG A 41 9.33 0.84 7.03
C ARG A 41 8.89 1.63 5.79
N PRO A 42 7.63 2.14 5.68
CA PRO A 42 7.23 2.96 4.55
C PRO A 42 8.04 4.24 4.42
N LEU A 43 8.22 4.98 5.53
CA LEU A 43 8.99 6.23 5.53
C LEU A 43 10.42 6.02 5.05
N TRP A 44 11.07 4.94 5.52
CA TRP A 44 12.43 4.62 5.12
C TRP A 44 12.51 4.20 3.64
N TRP A 45 11.52 3.45 3.16
CA TRP A 45 11.43 3.09 1.75
C TRP A 45 11.30 4.34 0.86
N HIS A 46 10.40 5.27 1.22
CA HIS A 46 10.18 6.54 0.50
C HIS A 46 11.43 7.43 0.51
N ALA A 47 12.16 7.48 1.64
CA ALA A 47 13.40 8.23 1.73
C ALA A 47 14.48 7.71 0.77
N ARG A 48 14.45 6.41 0.43
CA ARG A 48 15.44 5.75 -0.42
C ARG A 48 15.04 5.69 -1.89
N HIS A 49 13.76 5.45 -2.19
CA HIS A 49 13.27 5.18 -3.54
C HIS A 49 12.38 6.30 -4.11
N GLY A 50 12.03 7.29 -3.29
CA GLY A 50 11.03 8.30 -3.63
C GLY A 50 9.60 7.75 -3.52
N LYS A 51 8.66 8.44 -4.17
CA LYS A 51 7.22 8.13 -4.07
C LYS A 51 6.67 7.21 -5.16
N THR A 52 7.50 6.80 -6.11
CA THR A 52 7.08 6.04 -7.30
C THR A 52 7.57 4.61 -7.25
N VAL A 53 6.71 3.65 -7.56
CA VAL A 53 7.10 2.25 -7.80
C VAL A 53 6.81 1.89 -9.26
N SER A 54 7.70 1.12 -9.88
CA SER A 54 7.51 0.60 -11.24
C SER A 54 7.19 -0.88 -11.20
N PHE A 55 6.11 -1.29 -11.86
CA PHE A 55 5.70 -2.69 -11.94
C PHE A 55 5.07 -2.99 -13.29
N ALA A 56 5.52 -4.05 -13.94
CA ALA A 56 5.03 -4.50 -15.25
C ALA A 56 4.98 -3.41 -16.34
N GLY A 57 5.94 -2.47 -16.32
CA GLY A 57 5.99 -1.36 -17.27
C GLY A 57 5.12 -0.15 -16.90
N HIS A 58 4.34 -0.24 -15.81
CA HIS A 58 3.54 0.86 -15.27
C HIS A 58 4.25 1.53 -14.10
N GLN A 59 4.02 2.83 -13.91
CA GLN A 59 4.48 3.58 -12.74
C GLN A 59 3.29 3.98 -11.87
N LEU A 60 3.44 3.79 -10.56
CA LEU A 60 2.44 4.06 -9.54
C LEU A 60 2.98 5.07 -8.54
N ASP A 61 2.23 6.13 -8.21
CA ASP A 61 2.53 6.98 -7.07
C ASP A 61 1.93 6.36 -5.79
N LEU A 62 2.79 6.09 -4.81
CA LEU A 62 2.41 5.54 -3.52
C LEU A 62 2.26 6.66 -2.48
N PRO A 63 1.22 6.61 -1.62
CA PRO A 63 1.14 7.43 -0.42
C PRO A 63 2.34 7.19 0.50
N LEU A 64 2.77 8.23 1.23
CA LEU A 64 3.93 8.18 2.14
C LEU A 64 3.86 7.06 3.19
N MET A 65 2.65 6.65 3.55
CA MET A 65 2.40 5.62 4.57
C MET A 65 2.34 4.20 3.98
N MET A 66 2.57 4.05 2.67
CA MET A 66 2.55 2.76 2.00
C MET A 66 3.92 2.46 1.40
N SER A 67 4.27 1.18 1.41
CA SER A 67 5.45 0.69 0.72
C SER A 67 5.14 -0.60 -0.02
N PRO A 68 5.84 -0.86 -1.14
CA PRO A 68 5.77 -2.14 -1.76
C PRO A 68 6.48 -3.18 -0.89
N GLU A 69 5.81 -4.28 -0.63
CA GLU A 69 6.40 -5.53 -0.17
C GLU A 69 6.67 -6.36 -1.42
N GLN A 70 7.74 -5.98 -2.14
CA GLN A 70 8.10 -6.61 -3.40
C GLN A 70 9.15 -7.69 -3.13
N ASP A 71 8.85 -8.92 -3.55
CA ASP A 71 9.87 -9.90 -3.86
C ASP A 71 10.30 -9.63 -5.31
N ASP A 72 11.58 -9.32 -5.58
CA ASP A 72 12.09 -8.91 -6.90
C ASP A 72 11.83 -9.96 -8.02
N ARG A 73 11.29 -11.13 -7.68
CA ARG A 73 10.96 -12.23 -8.60
C ARG A 73 9.48 -12.58 -8.65
N SER A 74 8.60 -11.92 -7.90
CA SER A 74 7.17 -12.22 -7.92
C SER A 74 6.47 -11.56 -9.10
N THR A 75 5.48 -12.27 -9.64
CA THR A 75 4.52 -11.73 -10.62
C THR A 75 3.44 -10.88 -9.94
N GLU A 76 3.67 -10.53 -8.68
CA GLU A 76 2.75 -9.86 -7.77
C GLU A 76 3.52 -8.79 -7.01
N LEU A 77 3.02 -7.57 -7.04
CA LEU A 77 3.44 -6.46 -6.21
C LEU A 77 2.41 -6.30 -5.10
N GLU A 78 2.81 -6.56 -3.86
CA GLU A 78 1.99 -6.24 -2.71
C GLU A 78 2.33 -4.82 -2.25
N ILE A 79 1.33 -3.97 -2.06
CA ILE A 79 1.46 -2.64 -1.46
C ILE A 79 0.77 -2.71 -0.11
N VAL A 80 1.55 -2.46 0.93
CA VAL A 80 1.09 -2.59 2.31
C VAL A 80 1.02 -1.21 2.94
N GLY A 81 -0.14 -0.91 3.54
CA GLY A 81 -0.37 0.27 4.37
C GLY A 81 -0.14 0.00 5.86
N PRO A 82 -0.20 1.04 6.69
CA PRO A 82 0.01 0.89 8.12
C PRO A 82 -1.12 0.04 8.72
N ARG A 83 -0.78 -0.92 9.58
CA ARG A 83 -1.73 -1.69 10.38
C ARG A 83 -1.96 -0.94 11.69
N PRO A 84 -3.07 -0.21 11.88
CA PRO A 84 -3.35 0.36 13.20
C PRO A 84 -3.58 -0.76 14.21
N LEU A 85 -3.24 -0.52 15.48
CA LEU A 85 -3.25 -1.49 16.60
C LEU A 85 -4.56 -2.30 16.78
N PHE A 86 -5.67 -1.88 16.17
CA PHE A 86 -6.99 -2.49 16.32
C PHE A 86 -7.72 -2.80 15.00
N HIS A 87 -7.12 -2.56 13.83
CA HIS A 87 -7.75 -2.89 12.55
C HIS A 87 -6.75 -3.57 11.60
N ASP A 88 -7.29 -4.47 10.77
CA ASP A 88 -6.56 -5.01 9.64
C ASP A 88 -6.12 -3.84 8.74
N GLY A 89 -4.81 -3.73 8.52
CA GLY A 89 -4.26 -2.71 7.62
C GLY A 89 -4.69 -2.95 6.19
N MET A 90 -4.53 -1.93 5.35
CA MET A 90 -4.78 -2.11 3.92
C MET A 90 -3.69 -2.99 3.31
N ILE A 91 -4.12 -4.02 2.59
CA ILE A 91 -3.27 -4.74 1.65
C ILE A 91 -3.85 -4.57 0.25
N LEU A 92 -3.03 -4.02 -0.63
CA LEU A 92 -3.33 -3.86 -2.05
C LEU A 92 -2.42 -4.80 -2.83
N HIS A 93 -2.99 -5.83 -3.43
CA HIS A 93 -2.25 -6.74 -4.30
C HIS A 93 -2.40 -6.28 -5.75
N ILE A 94 -1.28 -6.02 -6.42
CA ILE A 94 -1.19 -5.72 -7.85
C ILE A 94 -0.49 -6.91 -8.49
N GLY A 95 -1.24 -7.79 -9.15
CA GLY A 95 -0.73 -8.99 -9.80
C GLY A 95 -0.68 -8.88 -11.32
N LEU A 96 0.14 -9.72 -11.93
CA LEU A 96 0.03 -10.08 -13.34
C LEU A 96 -0.73 -11.39 -13.46
N ASP A 97 -1.76 -11.43 -14.31
CA ASP A 97 -2.42 -12.66 -14.74
C ASP A 97 -1.46 -13.44 -15.65
N THR A 98 -0.56 -14.19 -15.01
CA THR A 98 0.44 -15.05 -15.67
C THR A 98 -0.17 -16.27 -16.34
N LYS A 99 -1.46 -16.54 -16.13
CA LYS A 99 -2.20 -17.57 -16.87
C LYS A 99 -2.54 -17.15 -18.30
N GLY A 100 -2.07 -15.98 -18.72
CA GLY A 100 -1.72 -15.73 -20.10
C GLY A 100 -2.89 -15.76 -21.04
N GLN A 101 -3.81 -14.81 -20.90
CA GLN A 101 -4.42 -14.19 -22.07
C GLN A 101 -4.59 -12.71 -21.72
N VAL A 102 -3.96 -11.84 -22.49
CA VAL A 102 -4.45 -10.47 -22.63
C VAL A 102 -5.87 -10.61 -23.16
N LYS A 103 -6.84 -10.55 -22.25
CA LYS A 103 -8.25 -10.74 -22.60
C LYS A 103 -8.75 -9.45 -23.19
N SER A 104 -9.40 -9.56 -24.34
CA SER A 104 -10.09 -8.43 -24.94
C SER A 104 -11.03 -7.80 -23.90
N ALA A 105 -11.25 -6.49 -23.97
CA ALA A 105 -12.26 -5.81 -23.14
C ALA A 105 -13.62 -6.56 -23.10
N GLN A 106 -13.98 -7.20 -24.21
CA GLN A 106 -15.20 -7.99 -24.35
C GLN A 106 -15.15 -9.33 -23.60
N GLU A 107 -14.01 -10.03 -23.61
CA GLU A 107 -13.80 -11.25 -22.83
C GLU A 107 -13.70 -10.97 -21.32
N ILE A 108 -13.12 -9.83 -20.92
CA ILE A 108 -13.13 -9.37 -19.53
C ILE A 108 -14.57 -9.10 -19.10
N ALA A 109 -15.34 -8.36 -19.90
CA ALA A 109 -16.76 -8.11 -19.63
C ALA A 109 -17.59 -9.40 -19.56
N GLN A 110 -17.35 -10.35 -20.47
CA GLN A 110 -18.03 -11.66 -20.45
C GLN A 110 -17.62 -12.52 -19.26
N ARG A 111 -16.34 -12.51 -18.86
CA ARG A 111 -15.87 -13.26 -17.69
C ARG A 111 -16.35 -12.61 -16.40
N GLN A 112 -16.39 -11.28 -16.32
CA GLN A 112 -17.03 -10.56 -15.22
C GLN A 112 -18.51 -10.93 -15.13
N THR A 113 -19.21 -10.98 -16.27
CA THR A 113 -20.62 -11.40 -16.33
C THR A 113 -20.79 -12.86 -15.93
N ALA A 114 -19.90 -13.76 -16.37
CA ALA A 114 -19.94 -15.18 -16.01
C ALA A 114 -19.56 -15.45 -14.55
N VAL A 115 -18.63 -14.67 -13.98
CA VAL A 115 -18.30 -14.69 -12.54
C VAL A 115 -19.49 -14.17 -11.74
N LEU A 116 -20.10 -13.06 -12.16
CA LEU A 116 -21.33 -12.52 -11.57
C LEU A 116 -22.49 -13.53 -11.63
N ASP A 117 -22.66 -14.22 -12.77
CA ASP A 117 -23.72 -15.22 -12.97
C ASP A 117 -23.45 -16.51 -12.18
N GLY A 118 -22.20 -16.98 -12.14
CA GLY A 118 -21.79 -18.15 -11.36
C GLY A 118 -21.86 -17.94 -9.85
N ILE A 119 -21.68 -16.70 -9.38
CA ILE A 119 -21.78 -16.31 -7.96
C ILE A 119 -23.22 -16.01 -7.57
N ARG A 120 -24.04 -15.41 -8.46
CA ARG A 120 -25.51 -15.30 -8.29
C ARG A 120 -26.17 -16.64 -7.98
N LEU A 121 -25.66 -17.72 -8.57
CA LEU A 121 -26.14 -19.08 -8.34
C LEU A 121 -25.67 -19.70 -7.00
N ARG A 122 -24.69 -19.11 -6.31
CA ARG A 122 -24.08 -19.69 -5.09
C ARG A 122 -24.24 -18.84 -3.80
N ALA A 123 -24.66 -17.59 -3.87
CA ALA A 123 -24.71 -16.71 -2.70
C ALA A 123 -26.08 -16.72 -1.97
N ARG A 124 -26.05 -16.92 -0.64
CA ARG A 124 -27.21 -16.71 0.27
C ARG A 124 -27.56 -15.23 0.51
N HIS A 125 -26.71 -14.28 0.09
CA HIS A 125 -26.94 -12.83 0.23
C HIS A 125 -26.57 -12.07 -1.07
N PRO A 126 -27.52 -11.91 -2.01
CA PRO A 126 -27.27 -11.38 -3.36
C PRO A 126 -27.14 -9.84 -3.48
N TRP A 127 -26.85 -9.10 -2.40
CA TRP A 127 -27.20 -7.66 -2.33
C TRP A 127 -26.07 -6.62 -2.36
N SER A 128 -24.78 -6.95 -2.45
CA SER A 128 -23.75 -5.92 -2.25
C SER A 128 -22.63 -5.84 -3.29
N GLN A 129 -22.69 -6.63 -4.36
CA GLN A 129 -21.71 -6.52 -5.44
C GLN A 129 -22.08 -5.38 -6.42
N VAL A 130 -21.21 -4.39 -6.54
CA VAL A 130 -21.38 -3.21 -7.39
C VAL A 130 -20.26 -3.17 -8.42
N ARG A 131 -20.62 -3.21 -9.70
CA ARG A 131 -19.68 -2.89 -10.78
C ARG A 131 -19.41 -1.39 -10.76
N GLU A 132 -18.13 -1.03 -10.83
CA GLU A 132 -17.70 0.35 -11.01
C GLU A 132 -16.55 0.42 -12.02
N ASP A 133 -16.60 1.39 -12.91
CA ASP A 133 -15.50 1.65 -13.83
C ASP A 133 -14.70 2.83 -13.24
N ILE A 134 -13.40 2.64 -13.00
CA ILE A 134 -12.52 3.68 -12.47
C ILE A 134 -11.73 4.27 -13.65
N HIS A 135 -11.93 5.56 -13.90
CA HIS A 135 -11.17 6.29 -14.91
C HIS A 135 -9.98 6.98 -14.25
N GLY A 136 -8.81 6.33 -14.32
CA GLY A 136 -7.55 6.95 -13.96
C GLY A 136 -7.08 7.94 -15.02
N GLN A 137 -5.96 8.62 -14.77
CA GLN A 137 -5.44 9.64 -15.70
C GLN A 137 -5.05 9.06 -17.06
N HIS A 138 -4.54 7.82 -17.08
CA HIS A 138 -4.04 7.16 -18.28
C HIS A 138 -4.73 5.82 -18.59
N LEU A 139 -5.38 5.22 -17.59
CA LEU A 139 -5.91 3.87 -17.65
C LEU A 139 -7.36 3.86 -17.17
N THR A 140 -8.20 3.08 -17.84
CA THR A 140 -9.54 2.76 -17.35
C THR A 140 -9.54 1.37 -16.76
N TYR A 141 -10.04 1.24 -15.54
CA TYR A 141 -10.13 -0.02 -14.83
C TYR A 141 -11.57 -0.46 -14.75
N LEU A 142 -11.81 -1.73 -15.07
CA LEU A 142 -13.10 -2.37 -14.86
C LEU A 142 -13.05 -3.05 -13.50
N CYS A 143 -13.82 -2.55 -12.54
CA CYS A 143 -13.77 -3.01 -11.16
C CYS A 143 -15.08 -3.66 -10.71
N LEU A 144 -14.93 -4.65 -9.84
CA LEU A 144 -15.99 -5.26 -9.07
C LEU A 144 -15.73 -4.98 -7.60
N ARG A 145 -16.69 -4.32 -6.94
CA ARG A 145 -16.69 -4.10 -5.50
C ARG A 145 -17.66 -5.08 -4.84
N ASP A 146 -17.25 -5.70 -3.74
CA ASP A 146 -18.09 -6.61 -2.94
C ASP A 146 -18.05 -6.19 -1.46
N ASP A 147 -19.21 -6.08 -0.81
CA ASP A 147 -19.28 -5.87 0.65
C ASP A 147 -19.28 -7.23 1.35
N ILE A 148 -18.25 -7.47 2.16
CA ILE A 148 -18.04 -8.75 2.84
C ILE A 148 -18.73 -8.76 4.23
N GLY A 149 -19.52 -7.73 4.55
CA GLY A 149 -20.40 -7.69 5.72
C GLY A 149 -19.63 -7.53 7.02
N GLY A 150 -19.43 -6.28 7.46
CA GLY A 150 -18.75 -5.95 8.72
C GLY A 150 -17.24 -6.21 8.73
N LEU A 151 -16.72 -6.96 7.75
CA LEU A 151 -15.30 -7.26 7.54
C LEU A 151 -14.62 -6.28 6.56
N GLY A 152 -15.39 -5.50 5.81
CA GLY A 152 -14.89 -4.51 4.86
C GLY A 152 -15.45 -4.68 3.45
N GLU A 153 -14.85 -3.98 2.50
CA GLU A 153 -15.13 -4.08 1.07
C GLU A 153 -13.94 -4.79 0.37
N SER A 154 -14.22 -5.63 -0.62
CA SER A 154 -13.20 -6.01 -1.59
C SER A 154 -13.39 -5.23 -2.88
N LEU A 155 -12.27 -4.88 -3.51
CA LEU A 155 -12.25 -4.23 -4.81
C LEU A 155 -11.28 -5.00 -5.70
N THR A 156 -11.79 -5.57 -6.79
CA THR A 156 -10.99 -6.23 -7.82
C THR A 156 -11.14 -5.50 -9.14
N CYS A 157 -10.04 -5.00 -9.69
CA CYS A 157 -9.95 -4.18 -10.88
C CYS A 157 -9.06 -4.86 -11.93
N GLN A 158 -9.41 -4.71 -13.20
CA GLN A 158 -8.59 -5.14 -14.33
C GLN A 158 -8.52 -4.03 -15.37
N ILE A 159 -7.34 -3.84 -15.97
CA ILE A 159 -7.18 -2.96 -17.12
C ILE A 159 -7.55 -3.76 -18.39
N PRO A 160 -8.46 -3.26 -19.24
CA PRO A 160 -8.75 -3.87 -20.54
C PRO A 160 -7.48 -4.05 -21.37
N ASP A 161 -7.35 -5.20 -22.03
CA ASP A 161 -6.21 -5.49 -22.90
C ASP A 161 -4.84 -5.47 -22.19
N SER A 162 -4.84 -5.66 -20.87
CA SER A 162 -3.64 -5.84 -20.04
C SER A 162 -3.77 -7.08 -19.15
N SER A 163 -2.62 -7.66 -18.81
CA SER A 163 -2.52 -8.74 -17.82
C SER A 163 -2.56 -8.22 -16.38
N LEU A 164 -2.66 -6.92 -16.16
CA LEU A 164 -2.61 -6.34 -14.83
C LEU A 164 -3.96 -6.47 -14.11
N ILE A 165 -3.93 -7.13 -12.96
CA ILE A 165 -5.06 -7.29 -12.04
C ILE A 165 -4.70 -6.61 -10.73
N VAL A 166 -5.61 -5.81 -10.21
CA VAL A 166 -5.47 -5.19 -8.90
C VAL A 166 -6.58 -5.70 -8.01
N SER A 167 -6.24 -6.25 -6.86
CA SER A 167 -7.20 -6.74 -5.88
C SER A 167 -6.85 -6.22 -4.50
N THR A 168 -7.84 -5.74 -3.77
CA THR A 168 -7.69 -5.30 -2.38
C THR A 168 -8.86 -5.77 -1.55
N MET A 169 -8.60 -5.98 -0.27
CA MET A 169 -9.61 -6.19 0.77
C MET A 169 -9.33 -5.16 1.86
N ALA A 170 -10.27 -4.25 2.05
CA ALA A 170 -10.02 -3.04 2.81
C ALA A 170 -11.32 -2.44 3.35
N GLY A 171 -11.23 -1.67 4.44
CA GLY A 171 -12.36 -0.85 4.90
C GLY A 171 -12.74 0.23 3.87
N PRO A 172 -13.96 0.81 3.93
CA PRO A 172 -14.44 1.81 2.95
C PRO A 172 -13.51 3.03 2.77
N GLN A 173 -12.79 3.43 3.82
CA GLN A 173 -11.80 4.51 3.73
C GLN A 173 -10.57 4.11 2.93
N GLN A 174 -10.10 2.87 3.11
CA GLN A 174 -8.92 2.32 2.45
C GLN A 174 -9.20 2.06 0.95
N VAL A 175 -10.43 1.69 0.58
CA VAL A 175 -10.84 1.59 -0.84
C VAL A 175 -10.63 2.92 -1.57
N ARG A 176 -10.91 4.07 -0.93
CA ARG A 176 -10.65 5.38 -1.56
C ARG A 176 -9.17 5.65 -1.83
N GLU A 177 -8.30 5.20 -0.94
CA GLU A 177 -6.85 5.31 -1.13
C GLU A 177 -6.37 4.42 -2.29
N VAL A 178 -6.92 3.21 -2.40
CA VAL A 178 -6.66 2.34 -3.57
C VAL A 178 -7.10 3.00 -4.86
N ARG A 179 -8.28 3.63 -4.90
CA ARG A 179 -8.71 4.41 -6.08
C ARG A 179 -7.73 5.55 -6.41
N ALA A 180 -7.18 6.22 -5.40
CA ALA A 180 -6.19 7.28 -5.63
C ALA A 180 -4.89 6.74 -6.24
N ILE A 181 -4.44 5.55 -5.81
CA ILE A 181 -3.28 4.85 -6.40
C ILE A 181 -3.56 4.43 -7.84
N LEU A 182 -4.72 3.82 -8.11
CA LEU A 182 -5.12 3.45 -9.47
C LEU A 182 -5.19 4.67 -10.40
N ASN A 183 -5.68 5.80 -9.89
CA ASN A 183 -5.76 7.04 -10.65
C ASN A 183 -4.40 7.65 -11.00
N SER A 184 -3.36 7.39 -10.20
CA SER A 184 -2.00 7.90 -10.43
C SER A 184 -1.19 7.03 -11.38
N MET A 185 -1.67 5.83 -11.70
CA MET A 185 -0.95 4.90 -12.55
C MET A 185 -0.83 5.43 -13.99
N ARG A 186 0.38 5.31 -14.54
CA ARG A 186 0.74 5.69 -15.91
C ARG A 186 1.53 4.60 -16.62
#